data_AF-A0A848YYM0-F1
#
_entry.id   AF-A0A848YYM0-F1
#
_cell.length_a   1.000
_cell.length_b   1.000
_cell.length_c   1.000
_cell.angle_alpha   90.00
_cell.angle_beta   90.00
_cell.angle_gamma   90.00
#
_symmetry.space_group_name_H-M   'P 1'
#
loop_
_entity.id
_entity.type
_entity.pdbx_description
1 polymer ?
#
loop_
_entity_poly.entity_id
_entity_poly.type
_entity_poly.pdbx_seq_one_letter_code
_entity_poly.pdbx_strand_id
1 'polypeptide(L)' 'IPIDAIIVEDPDASGPYGAKGIGEPGLVPTAPAIANAIYDAIGVRIKSLPITPEKVLDAIKSLEGDDTCS' A
#
# COMPACT_ATOMS: atom_id res chain seq x y z
N ILE A 1 7.20 6.41 -14.91
CA ILE A 1 6.51 7.41 -14.08
C ILE A 1 7.47 7.78 -12.97
N PRO A 2 7.84 9.06 -12.80
CA PRO A 2 8.72 9.48 -11.70
C PRO A 2 7.99 9.36 -10.36
N ILE A 3 8.74 9.08 -9.29
CA ILE A 3 8.22 9.13 -7.91
C ILE A 3 8.34 10.57 -7.44
N ASP A 4 7.23 11.16 -6.99
CA ASP A 4 7.22 12.49 -6.38
C ASP A 4 7.47 12.38 -4.88
N ALA A 5 8.40 13.18 -4.35
CA ALA A 5 8.84 13.12 -2.96
C ALA A 5 8.65 14.50 -2.31
N ILE A 6 7.77 14.56 -1.31
CA ILE A 6 7.46 15.78 -0.57
C ILE A 6 8.25 15.77 0.74
N ILE A 7 9.09 16.78 0.94
CA ILE A 7 9.85 16.96 2.18
C ILE A 7 9.00 17.78 3.16
N VAL A 8 8.78 17.22 4.35
CA VAL A 8 8.10 17.89 5.45
C VAL A 8 9.09 18.06 6.59
N GLU A 9 9.31 19.30 7.00
CA GLU A 9 10.25 19.64 8.06
C GLU A 9 9.50 19.86 9.38
N ASP A 10 9.91 19.13 10.40
CA ASP A 10 9.52 19.32 11.79
C ASP A 10 10.78 19.03 12.63
N PRO A 11 11.39 20.01 13.32
CA PRO A 11 12.69 19.82 13.98
C PRO A 11 12.65 18.81 15.14
N ASP A 12 13.62 17.90 15.19
CA ASP A 12 13.85 17.01 16.33
C ASP A 12 14.90 17.59 17.30
N ALA A 13 14.52 17.83 18.55
CA ALA A 13 15.41 18.34 19.58
C ALA A 13 16.61 17.41 19.88
N SER A 14 16.51 16.11 19.58
CA SER A 14 17.56 15.13 19.80
C SER A 14 18.54 15.01 18.61
N GLY A 15 18.14 15.48 17.43
CA GLY A 15 18.94 15.39 16.21
C GLY A 15 19.85 16.59 15.99
N PRO A 16 21.06 16.42 15.42
CA PRO A 16 21.89 17.55 15.03
C PRO A 16 21.13 18.39 14.00
N TYR A 17 21.12 19.71 14.19
CA TYR A 17 20.40 20.66 13.33
C TYR A 17 18.89 20.39 13.18
N GLY A 18 18.27 19.64 14.09
CA GLY A 18 16.85 19.29 14.01
C GLY A 18 16.53 18.12 13.08
N ALA A 19 17.54 17.40 12.57
CA ALA A 19 17.36 16.34 11.59
C ALA A 19 16.70 15.08 12.19
N LYS A 20 15.90 14.38 11.36
CA LYS A 20 15.25 13.10 11.67
C LYS A 20 15.72 12.01 10.72
N GLY A 21 15.68 10.76 11.18
CA GLY A 21 15.96 9.59 10.34
C GLY A 21 14.86 9.35 9.29
N ILE A 22 15.25 9.14 8.03
CA ILE A 22 14.32 8.97 6.90
C ILE A 22 14.48 7.63 6.14
N GLY A 23 15.45 6.80 6.51
CA GLY A 23 15.73 5.55 5.81
C GLY A 23 14.58 4.54 5.83
N GLU A 24 14.01 4.29 7.00
CA GLU A 24 12.89 3.35 7.16
C GLU A 24 11.53 3.98 6.83
N PRO A 25 11.20 5.23 7.25
CA PRO A 25 9.89 5.83 6.98
C PRO A 25 9.56 6.01 5.49
N GLY A 26 10.56 6.08 4.61
CA GLY A 26 10.32 6.09 3.16
C GLY A 26 9.84 4.73 2.62
N LEU A 27 10.32 3.62 3.18
CA LEU A 27 10.00 2.27 2.72
C LEU A 27 8.70 1.73 3.33
N VAL A 28 8.50 1.94 4.64
CA VAL A 28 7.38 1.42 5.42
C VAL A 28 5.99 1.65 4.79
N PRO A 29 5.64 2.86 4.30
CA PRO A 29 4.30 3.12 3.75
C PRO A 29 4.08 2.54 2.35
N THR A 30 5.13 2.09 1.65
CA THR A 30 5.04 1.70 0.23
C THR A 30 4.16 0.47 0.04
N ALA A 31 4.44 -0.62 0.77
CA ALA A 31 3.65 -1.85 0.68
C ALA A 31 2.17 -1.68 1.07
N PRO A 32 1.82 -1.04 2.21
CA PRO A 32 0.42 -0.83 2.56
C PRO A 32 -0.29 0.17 1.64
N ALA A 33 0.40 1.17 1.07
CA ALA A 33 -0.20 2.08 0.10
C ALA A 33 -0.68 1.32 -1.16
N ILE A 34 0.16 0.42 -1.70
CA ILE A 34 -0.20 -0.43 -2.84
C ILE A 34 -1.36 -1.38 -2.46
N ALA A 35 -1.30 -2.02 -1.29
CA ALA A 35 -2.37 -2.92 -0.84
C ALA A 35 -3.71 -2.19 -0.63
N ASN A 36 -3.68 -0.95 -0.16
CA ASN A 36 -4.86 -0.10 -0.03
C ASN A 36 -5.42 0.31 -1.39
N ALA A 37 -4.57 0.66 -2.36
CA ALA A 37 -5.00 0.98 -3.72
C ALA A 37 -5.66 -0.23 -4.42
N ILE A 38 -5.14 -1.44 -4.19
CA ILE A 38 -5.77 -2.66 -4.72
C ILE A 38 -7.15 -2.86 -4.07
N TYR A 39 -7.25 -2.72 -2.76
CA TYR A 39 -8.54 -2.82 -2.06
C TYR A 39 -9.55 -1.78 -2.57
N ASP A 40 -9.12 -0.54 -2.80
CA ASP A 40 -9.96 0.52 -3.35
C ASP A 40 -10.47 0.17 -4.76
N ALA A 41 -9.63 -0.48 -5.58
CA ALA A 41 -9.98 -0.85 -6.95
C ALA A 41 -10.92 -2.08 -7.06
N ILE A 42 -10.75 -3.11 -6.23
CA ILE A 42 -11.51 -4.38 -6.34
C ILE A 42 -12.49 -4.65 -5.19
N GLY A 43 -12.46 -3.86 -4.12
CA GLY A 43 -13.30 -4.05 -2.94
C GLY A 43 -12.88 -5.20 -2.02
N VAL A 44 -11.89 -6.02 -2.39
CA VAL A 44 -11.41 -7.18 -1.61
C VAL A 44 -10.06 -6.94 -0.97
N ARG A 45 -9.95 -7.28 0.31
CA ARG A 45 -8.73 -7.06 1.09
C ARG A 45 -7.80 -8.28 1.03
N ILE A 46 -6.71 -8.16 0.28
CA ILE A 46 -5.65 -9.16 0.23
C ILE A 46 -4.66 -8.92 1.39
N LYS A 47 -4.53 -9.88 2.31
CA LYS A 47 -3.66 -9.79 3.50
C LYS A 47 -2.38 -10.63 3.39
N SER A 48 -2.15 -11.29 2.25
CA SER A 48 -0.99 -12.15 2.01
C SER A 48 -0.05 -11.48 1.00
N LEU A 49 1.16 -11.11 1.46
CA LEU A 49 2.23 -10.60 0.61
C LEU A 49 3.11 -11.75 0.06
N PRO A 50 3.71 -11.61 -1.13
CA PRO A 50 3.47 -10.55 -2.11
C PRO A 50 2.07 -10.67 -2.74
N ILE A 51 1.49 -9.54 -3.14
CA ILE A 51 0.21 -9.51 -3.87
C ILE A 51 0.52 -9.79 -5.34
N THR A 52 0.34 -11.04 -5.76
CA THR A 52 0.57 -11.47 -7.14
C THR A 52 -0.71 -11.33 -7.98
N PRO A 53 -0.63 -11.24 -9.31
CA PRO A 53 -1.80 -11.17 -10.19
C PRO A 53 -2.79 -12.32 -9.98
N GLU A 54 -2.29 -13.53 -9.68
CA GLU A 54 -3.13 -14.70 -9.41
C GLU A 54 -3.99 -14.49 -8.16
N LYS A 55 -3.41 -13.95 -7.07
CA LYS A 55 -4.16 -13.63 -5.85
C LYS A 55 -5.21 -12.54 -6.08
N VAL A 56 -4.94 -11.59 -6.98
CA VAL A 56 -5.90 -10.56 -7.37
C VAL A 56 -7.05 -11.17 -8.18
N LEU A 57 -6.74 -12.03 -9.14
CA LEU A 57 -7.74 -12.71 -9.96
C LEU A 57 -8.64 -13.63 -9.10
N ASP A 58 -8.05 -14.39 -8.19
CA ASP A 58 -8.79 -15.25 -7.27
C ASP A 58 -9.67 -14.43 -6.31
N ALA A 59 -9.19 -13.26 -5.87
CA ALA A 59 -9.98 -12.33 -5.06
C ALA A 59 -11.16 -11.71 -5.84
N ILE A 60 -11.03 -11.49 -7.15
CA ILE A 60 -12.13 -11.01 -8.00
C ILE A 60 -13.15 -12.14 -8.22
N LYS A 61 -12.70 -13.35 -8.56
CA LYS A 61 -13.58 -14.50 -8.78
C LYS A 61 -14.40 -14.87 -7.54
N SER A 62 -13.86 -14.67 -6.34
CA SER A 62 -14.60 -14.93 -5.10
C SER A 62 -15.75 -13.95 -4.88
N LEU A 63 -15.73 -12.78 -5.53
CA LEU A 63 -16.89 -11.86 -5.58
C LEU A 63 -17.92 -12.28 -6.62
N GLU A 64 -17.49 -12.82 -7.77
CA GLU A 64 -18.36 -13.22 -8.89
C GLU A 64 -19.10 -14.55 -8.63
N GLY A 65 -18.82 -15.22 -7.50
CA GLY A 65 -19.34 -16.54 -7.15
C GLY A 65 -20.82 -16.62 -6.75
N ASP A 66 -21.57 -15.50 -6.76
CA ASP A 66 -23.01 -15.46 -6.43
C ASP A 66 -23.93 -15.17 -7.65
N ASP A 67 -23.39 -15.14 -8.88
CA ASP A 67 -24.19 -14.89 -10.11
C ASP A 67 -24.50 -16.18 -10.93
N THR A 68 -24.52 -17.35 -10.28
CA THR A 68 -25.10 -18.56 -10.91
C THR A 68 -26.46 -18.90 -10.31
N CYS A 69 -27.51 -18.15 -10.70
CA CYS A 69 -28.85 -18.67 -11.08
C CYS A 69 -29.92 -17.55 -11.20
N SER A 70 -30.21 -17.11 -12.43
CA SER A 70 -31.56 -16.97 -13.02
C SER A 70 -31.45 -16.73 -14.52
#